data_AF-A0A7D4AQQ5-F1
#
_entry.id   AF-A0A7D4AQQ5-F1
#
_cell.length_a   1.000
_cell.length_b   1.000
_cell.length_c   1.000
_cell.angle_alpha   90.00
_cell.angle_beta   90.00
_cell.angle_gamma   90.00
#
_symmetry.space_group_name_H-M   'P 1'
#
loop_
_entity.id
_entity.type
_entity.pdbx_description
1 polymer ?
#
loop_
_entity_poly.entity_id
_entity_poly.type
_entity_poly.pdbx_seq_one_letter_code
_entity_poly.pdbx_strand_id
1 'polypeptide(L)'
;MSTNHNSDLLQQESRVDQPLYTPIKRRSFFMYAGATAGATALVLAGCSKSDSAPGMVNVGSGDVGVLNYAYALEQLEAAFYTQLRTGGYYTGSTITAAEKAILDDLYYHEVIHRDFFKAAITAAGATPIMALTPNFSSIDFSSRTSVLGTAKAFEDLGVAAYNGAGQYITSATYLYIAGKIVSVEARHAAIIRDLVSENTFVGNDILTISSASNSSVATNNSPSGSSLERSMSPSEVVATANTFLADGSKLDVSGIK
;
A
#
# COMPACT_ATOMS: atom_id res chain seq x y z
N MET A 1 22.02 -9.81 59.14
CA MET A 1 21.17 -8.84 58.43
C MET A 1 21.25 -9.17 56.94
N SER A 2 20.36 -10.06 56.47
CA SER A 2 20.27 -10.41 55.05
C SER A 2 19.25 -9.50 54.39
N THR A 3 19.68 -8.74 53.38
CA THR A 3 18.87 -7.81 52.62
C THR A 3 18.00 -8.56 51.60
N ASN A 4 16.69 -8.35 51.67
CA ASN A 4 15.70 -8.77 50.67
C ASN A 4 16.00 -8.09 49.32
N HIS A 5 16.48 -8.86 48.35
CA HIS A 5 16.70 -8.41 46.97
C HIS A 5 15.65 -8.95 45.97
N ASN A 6 14.62 -9.66 46.46
CA ASN A 6 13.61 -10.32 45.61
C ASN A 6 12.31 -9.53 45.39
N SER A 7 12.11 -8.40 46.07
CA SER A 7 10.89 -7.59 45.94
C SER A 7 10.93 -6.56 44.81
N ASP A 8 12.13 -6.18 44.32
CA ASP A 8 12.26 -5.21 43.21
C ASP A 8 12.13 -5.87 41.83
N LEU A 9 12.51 -7.14 41.67
CA LEU A 9 12.44 -7.83 40.38
C LEU A 9 10.98 -8.17 39.98
N LEU A 10 10.11 -8.43 40.95
CA LEU A 10 8.69 -8.73 40.71
C LEU A 10 7.87 -7.48 40.32
N GLN A 11 8.38 -6.28 40.60
CA GLN A 11 7.71 -5.02 40.25
C GLN A 11 8.10 -4.49 38.86
N GLN A 12 9.18 -5.04 38.29
CA GLN A 12 9.68 -4.65 36.97
C GLN A 12 9.08 -5.51 35.84
N GLU A 13 8.72 -6.77 36.09
CA GLU A 13 8.02 -7.61 35.10
C GLU A 13 6.54 -7.22 34.90
N SER A 14 5.87 -6.62 35.90
CA SER A 14 4.44 -6.27 35.79
C SER A 14 4.12 -5.04 34.92
N ARG A 15 5.12 -4.45 34.25
CA ARG A 15 4.98 -3.22 33.44
C ARG A 15 5.14 -3.43 31.94
N VAL A 16 5.26 -4.67 31.48
CA VAL A 16 5.47 -4.99 30.05
C VAL A 16 4.14 -5.30 29.32
N ASP A 17 3.03 -5.49 30.03
CA ASP A 17 1.73 -5.89 29.44
C ASP A 17 0.71 -4.76 29.26
N GLN A 18 1.14 -3.51 29.10
CA GLN A 18 0.21 -2.44 28.71
C GLN A 18 0.28 -2.26 27.19
N PRO A 19 -0.80 -2.54 26.43
CA PRO A 19 -0.84 -2.19 25.02
C PRO A 19 -0.65 -0.68 24.91
N LEU A 20 0.37 -0.26 24.15
CA LEU A 20 0.61 1.13 23.79
C LEU A 20 -0.45 1.62 22.80
N TYR A 21 -1.73 1.50 23.16
CA TYR A 21 -2.80 2.23 22.50
C TYR A 21 -2.82 3.64 23.07
N THR A 22 -1.79 4.41 22.75
CA THR A 22 -1.88 5.86 22.82
C THR A 22 -2.39 6.30 21.45
N PRO A 23 -3.65 6.74 21.30
CA PRO A 23 -4.10 7.27 20.03
C PRO A 23 -3.18 8.44 19.70
N ILE A 24 -2.47 8.35 18.57
CA ILE A 24 -1.77 9.50 18.01
C ILE A 24 -2.82 10.59 17.88
N LYS A 25 -2.66 11.69 18.63
CA LYS A 25 -3.58 12.82 18.54
C LYS A 25 -3.54 13.29 17.10
N ARG A 26 -4.64 13.06 16.35
CA ARG A 26 -4.80 13.37 14.92
C ARG A 26 -4.33 14.78 14.53
N ARG A 27 -4.27 15.73 15.48
CA ARG A 27 -3.76 17.09 15.30
C ARG A 27 -2.24 17.24 15.16
N SER A 28 -1.44 16.28 15.61
CA SER A 28 0.03 16.41 15.63
C SER A 28 0.69 15.99 14.31
N PHE A 29 0.02 15.15 13.50
CA PHE A 29 0.52 14.79 12.17
C PHE A 29 0.22 15.87 11.11
N PHE A 30 -0.82 16.69 11.33
CA PHE A 30 -1.16 17.81 10.44
C PHE A 30 -0.19 19.01 10.52
N MET A 31 0.73 19.03 11.49
CA MET A 31 1.58 20.20 11.73
C MET A 31 2.86 20.23 10.88
N TYR A 32 3.15 19.17 10.11
CA TYR A 32 4.34 19.11 9.24
C TYR A 32 4.06 19.36 7.75
N ALA A 33 2.80 19.63 7.37
CA ALA A 33 2.41 19.84 5.97
C ALA A 33 1.59 21.12 5.70
N GLY A 34 1.37 21.99 6.69
CA GLY A 34 0.46 23.13 6.55
C GLY A 34 0.94 24.38 7.27
N ALA A 35 1.93 25.07 6.71
CA ALA A 35 2.30 26.42 7.15
C ALA A 35 2.83 27.29 6.01
N THR A 36 2.01 27.51 4.98
CA THR A 36 2.09 28.70 4.13
C THR A 36 0.68 29.17 3.78
N ALA A 37 0.25 30.24 4.45
CA ALA A 37 -0.98 30.95 4.16
C ALA A 37 -0.81 31.86 2.93
N GLY A 38 -1.85 31.99 2.10
CA GLY A 38 -1.93 33.05 1.10
C GLY A 38 -2.96 32.78 0.01
N ALA A 39 -4.01 33.60 -0.04
CA ALA A 39 -5.11 33.50 -1.00
C ALA A 39 -4.64 33.54 -2.46
N THR A 40 -5.07 32.56 -3.27
CA THR A 40 -5.10 32.66 -4.73
C THR A 40 -6.25 31.85 -5.32
N ALA A 41 -6.76 32.39 -6.42
CA ALA A 41 -8.05 32.14 -7.05
C ALA A 41 -8.29 30.69 -7.53
N LEU A 42 -9.56 30.36 -7.76
CA LEU A 42 -9.95 29.23 -8.60
C LEU A 42 -9.26 29.35 -9.97
N VAL A 43 -8.16 28.63 -10.15
CA VAL A 43 -7.57 28.39 -11.46
C VAL A 43 -8.08 27.03 -11.91
N LEU A 44 -9.04 27.05 -12.84
CA LEU A 44 -9.37 25.90 -13.68
C LEU A 44 -8.16 25.61 -14.59
N ALA A 45 -7.17 24.90 -14.07
CA ALA A 45 -5.98 24.52 -14.82
C ALA A 45 -6.20 23.19 -15.56
N GLY A 46 -6.47 23.30 -16.86
CA GLY A 46 -5.85 22.50 -17.92
C GLY A 46 -6.12 20.99 -17.94
N CYS A 47 -7.23 20.58 -18.54
CA CYS A 47 -7.32 19.25 -19.14
C CYS A 47 -6.38 19.16 -20.35
N SER A 48 -5.19 18.57 -20.18
CA SER A 48 -4.50 17.95 -21.30
C SER A 48 -5.33 16.75 -21.75
N LYS A 49 -5.89 16.83 -22.97
CA LYS A 49 -6.56 15.71 -23.61
C LYS A 49 -5.52 14.64 -23.93
N SER A 50 -5.34 13.70 -23.02
CA SER A 50 -4.83 12.37 -23.37
C SER A 50 -6.03 11.57 -23.87
N ASP A 51 -5.89 10.91 -25.01
CA ASP A 51 -6.91 10.02 -25.58
C ASP A 51 -7.08 8.78 -24.68
N SER A 52 -7.69 8.96 -23.50
CA SER A 52 -8.10 7.86 -22.65
C SER A 52 -9.16 7.07 -23.40
N ALA A 53 -8.98 5.74 -23.49
CA ALA A 53 -10.00 4.90 -24.08
C ALA A 53 -11.34 5.15 -23.35
N PRO A 54 -12.47 5.23 -24.07
CA PRO A 54 -13.76 5.55 -23.46
C PRO A 54 -14.04 4.66 -22.25
N GLY A 55 -14.19 5.27 -21.06
CA GLY A 55 -14.51 4.56 -19.82
C GLY A 55 -13.36 4.22 -18.88
N MET A 56 -12.14 4.73 -19.10
CA MET A 56 -11.02 4.63 -18.14
C MET A 56 -10.80 5.93 -17.34
N VAL A 57 -10.33 5.79 -16.10
CA VAL A 57 -9.93 6.87 -15.19
C VAL A 57 -8.48 7.22 -15.47
N ASN A 58 -8.27 8.42 -16.04
CA ASN A 58 -6.94 8.94 -16.29
C ASN A 58 -6.29 9.45 -15.00
N VAL A 59 -5.10 8.95 -14.66
CA VAL A 59 -4.38 9.37 -13.44
C VAL A 59 -3.66 10.72 -13.61
N GLY A 60 -3.44 11.16 -14.84
CA GLY A 60 -2.70 12.38 -15.19
C GLY A 60 -1.25 12.11 -15.57
N SER A 61 -0.39 13.12 -15.41
CA SER A 61 1.03 13.09 -15.77
C SER A 61 1.90 13.80 -14.74
N GLY A 62 3.21 13.60 -14.84
CA GLY A 62 4.20 14.12 -13.89
C GLY A 62 3.95 13.64 -12.45
N ASP A 63 4.50 14.37 -11.48
CA ASP A 63 4.39 14.04 -10.07
C ASP A 63 2.94 13.80 -9.59
N VAL A 64 2.01 14.68 -9.99
CA VAL A 64 0.59 14.54 -9.63
C VAL A 64 0.00 13.29 -10.26
N GLY A 65 0.37 12.96 -11.49
CA GLY A 65 0.00 11.70 -12.14
C GLY A 65 0.44 10.48 -11.33
N VAL A 66 1.69 10.49 -10.84
CA VAL A 66 2.22 9.42 -9.98
C VAL A 66 1.49 9.35 -8.64
N LEU A 67 1.17 10.49 -8.01
CA LEU A 67 0.39 10.51 -6.76
C LEU A 67 -1.04 10.00 -6.95
N ASN A 68 -1.72 10.36 -8.04
CA ASN A 68 -3.05 9.84 -8.38
C ASN A 68 -3.01 8.35 -8.71
N TYR A 69 -1.93 7.88 -9.33
CA TYR A 69 -1.69 6.46 -9.56
C TYR A 69 -1.51 5.71 -8.24
N ALA A 70 -0.68 6.19 -7.31
CA ALA A 70 -0.57 5.60 -5.98
C ALA A 70 -1.94 5.62 -5.27
N TYR A 71 -2.63 6.77 -5.25
CA TYR A 71 -3.96 6.89 -4.69
C TYR A 71 -4.97 5.89 -5.26
N ALA A 72 -4.89 5.55 -6.55
CA ALA A 72 -5.75 4.52 -7.15
C ALA A 72 -5.49 3.12 -6.57
N LEU A 73 -4.22 2.74 -6.40
CA LEU A 73 -3.84 1.45 -5.84
C LEU A 73 -4.25 1.33 -4.38
N GLU A 74 -3.99 2.37 -3.60
CA GLU A 74 -4.39 2.45 -2.18
C GLU A 74 -5.92 2.40 -2.01
N GLN A 75 -6.69 2.96 -2.97
CA GLN A 75 -8.14 2.79 -2.99
C GLN A 75 -8.56 1.32 -3.18
N LEU A 76 -7.87 0.60 -4.06
CA LEU A 76 -8.15 -0.80 -4.34
C LEU A 76 -7.83 -1.68 -3.14
N GLU A 77 -6.67 -1.48 -2.49
CA GLU A 77 -6.24 -2.23 -1.31
C GLU A 77 -7.12 -1.93 -0.10
N ALA A 78 -7.41 -0.67 0.19
CA ALA A 78 -8.34 -0.28 1.24
C ALA A 78 -9.74 -0.90 1.02
N ALA A 79 -10.21 -0.97 -0.24
CA ALA A 79 -11.49 -1.61 -0.56
C ALA A 79 -11.43 -3.13 -0.34
N PHE A 80 -10.34 -3.79 -0.71
CA PHE A 80 -10.16 -5.23 -0.49
C PHE A 80 -10.14 -5.58 1.00
N TYR A 81 -9.36 -4.90 1.82
CA TYR A 81 -9.34 -5.15 3.26
C TYR A 81 -10.68 -4.80 3.93
N THR A 82 -11.40 -3.78 3.43
CA THR A 82 -12.77 -3.51 3.87
C THR A 82 -13.68 -4.71 3.61
N GLN A 83 -13.64 -5.27 2.39
CA GLN A 83 -14.46 -6.42 2.01
C GLN A 83 -14.04 -7.69 2.78
N LEU A 84 -12.73 -7.91 2.96
CA LEU A 84 -12.14 -9.01 3.73
C LEU A 84 -12.75 -9.10 5.12
N ARG A 85 -12.85 -7.97 5.84
CA ARG A 85 -13.36 -7.93 7.22
C ARG A 85 -14.84 -8.31 7.35
N THR A 86 -15.56 -8.33 6.24
CA THR A 86 -16.96 -8.82 6.18
C THR A 86 -17.08 -10.27 5.69
N GLY A 87 -15.98 -10.84 5.19
CA GLY A 87 -15.93 -12.18 4.62
C GLY A 87 -16.11 -13.30 5.63
N GLY A 88 -16.58 -14.46 5.16
CA GLY A 88 -16.77 -15.66 5.98
C GLY A 88 -15.47 -16.17 6.61
N TYR A 89 -14.33 -15.99 5.92
CA TYR A 89 -13.02 -16.33 6.46
C TYR A 89 -12.70 -15.51 7.72
N TYR A 90 -12.83 -14.19 7.64
CA TYR A 90 -12.47 -13.28 8.73
C TYR A 90 -13.48 -13.31 9.89
N THR A 91 -14.76 -13.51 9.60
CA THR A 91 -15.84 -13.58 10.60
C THR A 91 -16.02 -14.96 11.22
N GLY A 92 -15.45 -15.99 10.59
CA GLY A 92 -15.49 -17.36 11.06
C GLY A 92 -14.61 -17.62 12.29
N SER A 93 -14.77 -18.80 12.88
CA SER A 93 -14.04 -19.22 14.09
C SER A 93 -12.68 -19.83 13.83
N THR A 94 -12.27 -19.98 12.56
CA THR A 94 -11.02 -20.65 12.16
C THR A 94 -9.82 -19.72 12.09
N ILE A 95 -10.04 -18.40 11.94
CA ILE A 95 -8.98 -17.40 11.98
C ILE A 95 -8.45 -17.24 13.41
N THR A 96 -7.14 -17.15 13.57
CA THR A 96 -6.53 -16.92 14.90
C THR A 96 -6.65 -15.46 15.31
N ALA A 97 -6.58 -15.19 16.62
CA ALA A 97 -6.59 -13.80 17.11
C ALA A 97 -5.39 -12.99 16.60
N ALA A 98 -4.21 -13.60 16.49
CA ALA A 98 -3.01 -12.96 15.98
C ALA A 98 -3.13 -12.61 14.50
N GLU A 99 -3.60 -13.55 13.67
CA GLU A 99 -3.84 -13.31 12.25
C GLU A 99 -4.91 -12.23 12.02
N LYS A 100 -5.98 -12.25 12.82
CA LYS A 100 -7.02 -11.22 12.76
C LYS A 100 -6.47 -9.83 13.09
N ALA A 101 -5.62 -9.72 14.11
CA ALA A 101 -4.99 -8.45 14.50
C ALA A 101 -4.09 -7.91 13.38
N ILE A 102 -3.29 -8.78 12.74
CA ILE A 102 -2.47 -8.41 11.58
C ILE A 102 -3.37 -7.86 10.46
N LEU A 103 -4.42 -8.57 10.05
CA LEU A 103 -5.32 -8.13 8.97
C LEU A 103 -6.06 -6.84 9.32
N ASP A 104 -6.35 -6.59 10.60
CA ASP A 104 -6.91 -5.32 11.06
C ASP A 104 -5.90 -4.17 10.94
N ASP A 105 -4.64 -4.40 11.30
CA ASP A 105 -3.59 -3.39 11.16
C ASP A 105 -3.35 -3.02 9.69
N LEU A 106 -3.29 -4.00 8.79
CA LEU A 106 -3.20 -3.74 7.34
C LEU A 106 -4.41 -2.93 6.86
N TYR A 107 -5.64 -3.32 7.22
CA TYR A 107 -6.84 -2.53 6.90
C TYR A 107 -6.70 -1.06 7.31
N TYR A 108 -6.20 -0.79 8.53
CA TYR A 108 -6.06 0.58 9.00
C TYR A 108 -4.97 1.34 8.25
N HIS A 109 -3.85 0.70 7.92
CA HIS A 109 -2.80 1.32 7.11
C HIS A 109 -3.29 1.67 5.71
N GLU A 110 -3.95 0.75 4.99
CA GLU A 110 -4.44 1.04 3.62
C GLU A 110 -5.45 2.18 3.60
N VAL A 111 -6.34 2.25 4.59
CA VAL A 111 -7.27 3.37 4.74
C VAL A 111 -6.51 4.68 4.98
N ILE A 112 -5.46 4.66 5.81
CA ILE A 112 -4.64 5.83 6.11
C ILE A 112 -3.85 6.26 4.87
N HIS A 113 -3.25 5.35 4.12
CA HIS A 113 -2.51 5.66 2.90
C HIS A 113 -3.41 6.27 1.83
N ARG A 114 -4.56 5.66 1.55
CA ARG A 114 -5.59 6.21 0.66
C ARG A 114 -5.97 7.63 1.05
N ASP A 115 -6.33 7.84 2.31
CA ASP A 115 -6.79 9.16 2.80
C ASP A 115 -5.64 10.18 2.80
N PHE A 116 -4.41 9.73 3.07
CA PHE A 116 -3.21 10.53 2.99
C PHE A 116 -2.98 11.03 1.56
N PHE A 117 -3.00 10.19 0.53
CA PHE A 117 -2.80 10.65 -0.84
C PHE A 117 -3.90 11.59 -1.30
N LYS A 118 -5.16 11.31 -0.97
CA LYS A 118 -6.27 12.23 -1.25
C LYS A 118 -5.99 13.63 -0.70
N ALA A 119 -5.53 13.69 0.55
CA ALA A 119 -5.18 14.95 1.20
C ALA A 119 -3.94 15.60 0.58
N ALA A 120 -2.89 14.83 0.29
CA ALA A 120 -1.64 15.32 -0.30
C ALA A 120 -1.85 15.91 -1.70
N ILE A 121 -2.62 15.23 -2.55
CA ILE A 121 -2.96 15.71 -3.91
C ILE A 121 -3.76 17.01 -3.82
N THR A 122 -4.75 17.07 -2.92
CA THR A 122 -5.54 18.29 -2.70
C THR A 122 -4.68 19.44 -2.19
N ALA A 123 -3.76 19.17 -1.24
CA ALA A 123 -2.84 20.17 -0.69
C ALA A 123 -1.83 20.67 -1.73
N ALA A 124 -1.50 19.85 -2.72
CA ALA A 124 -0.68 20.23 -3.88
C ALA A 124 -1.44 21.11 -4.91
N GLY A 125 -2.71 21.45 -4.65
CA GLY A 125 -3.54 22.22 -5.58
C GLY A 125 -4.03 21.41 -6.78
N ALA A 126 -3.93 20.07 -6.72
CA ALA A 126 -4.38 19.16 -7.76
C ALA A 126 -5.70 18.47 -7.36
N THR A 127 -6.37 17.88 -8.34
CA THR A 127 -7.63 17.15 -8.15
C THR A 127 -7.33 15.67 -7.97
N PRO A 128 -7.69 15.06 -6.83
CA PRO A 128 -7.66 13.60 -6.69
C PRO A 128 -8.62 12.96 -7.70
N ILE A 129 -8.22 11.84 -8.28
CA ILE A 129 -9.13 11.04 -9.12
C ILE A 129 -10.38 10.62 -8.35
N MET A 130 -11.42 10.24 -9.09
CA MET A 130 -12.68 9.79 -8.52
C MET A 130 -12.51 8.54 -7.65
N ALA A 131 -13.56 8.26 -6.85
CA ALA A 131 -13.65 7.01 -6.11
C ALA A 131 -13.74 5.82 -7.09
N LEU A 132 -12.89 4.82 -6.91
CA LEU A 132 -12.89 3.64 -7.75
C LEU A 132 -13.90 2.60 -7.25
N THR A 133 -14.53 1.89 -8.18
CA THR A 133 -15.41 0.76 -7.88
C THR A 133 -14.63 -0.54 -8.08
N PRO A 134 -14.36 -1.31 -7.01
CA PRO A 134 -13.68 -2.59 -7.14
C PRO A 134 -14.59 -3.64 -7.79
N ASN A 135 -13.98 -4.60 -8.47
CA ASN A 135 -14.59 -5.84 -8.91
C ASN A 135 -13.84 -7.02 -8.29
N PHE A 136 -14.37 -7.53 -7.18
CA PHE A 136 -13.81 -8.66 -6.46
C PHE A 136 -14.56 -9.98 -6.70
N SER A 137 -15.29 -10.08 -7.81
CA SER A 137 -16.10 -11.27 -8.14
C SER A 137 -15.28 -12.56 -8.29
N SER A 138 -13.96 -12.46 -8.52
CA SER A 138 -13.03 -13.58 -8.61
C SER A 138 -12.46 -14.04 -7.26
N ILE A 139 -12.76 -13.33 -6.16
CA ILE A 139 -12.19 -13.58 -4.84
C ILE A 139 -13.23 -14.27 -3.95
N ASP A 140 -12.90 -15.44 -3.43
CA ASP A 140 -13.71 -16.11 -2.41
C ASP A 140 -13.32 -15.64 -1.01
N PHE A 141 -14.05 -14.66 -0.48
CA PHE A 141 -13.85 -14.12 0.87
C PHE A 141 -14.23 -15.09 2.01
N SER A 142 -14.70 -16.30 1.70
CA SER A 142 -14.90 -17.36 2.69
C SER A 142 -13.68 -18.29 2.81
N SER A 143 -12.73 -18.22 1.87
CA SER A 143 -11.55 -19.07 1.83
C SER A 143 -10.30 -18.33 2.28
N ARG A 144 -9.66 -18.80 3.36
CA ARG A 144 -8.36 -18.28 3.84
C ARG A 144 -7.33 -18.24 2.72
N THR A 145 -7.20 -19.33 1.97
CA THR A 145 -6.24 -19.45 0.87
C THR A 145 -6.52 -18.44 -0.24
N SER A 146 -7.79 -18.24 -0.62
CA SER A 146 -8.15 -17.23 -1.62
C SER A 146 -7.82 -15.83 -1.12
N VAL A 147 -8.22 -15.50 0.11
CA VAL A 147 -8.01 -14.17 0.70
C VAL A 147 -6.53 -13.84 0.86
N LEU A 148 -5.75 -14.71 1.48
CA LEU A 148 -4.32 -14.44 1.69
C LEU A 148 -3.51 -14.50 0.39
N GLY A 149 -3.93 -15.34 -0.57
CA GLY A 149 -3.34 -15.34 -1.91
C GLY A 149 -3.57 -14.01 -2.63
N THR A 150 -4.78 -13.45 -2.53
CA THR A 150 -5.07 -12.12 -3.08
C THR A 150 -4.34 -11.01 -2.32
N ALA A 151 -4.34 -11.05 -0.99
CA ALA A 151 -3.60 -10.08 -0.16
C ALA A 151 -2.13 -10.05 -0.59
N LYS A 152 -1.48 -11.22 -0.69
CA LYS A 152 -0.09 -11.34 -1.15
C LYS A 152 0.10 -10.66 -2.51
N ALA A 153 -0.80 -10.92 -3.45
CA ALA A 153 -0.73 -10.34 -4.79
C ALA A 153 -0.88 -8.81 -4.78
N PHE A 154 -1.70 -8.25 -3.89
CA PHE A 154 -1.88 -6.81 -3.75
C PHE A 154 -0.65 -6.17 -3.12
N GLU A 155 -0.20 -6.65 -1.96
CA GLU A 155 0.98 -6.09 -1.28
C GLU A 155 2.25 -6.16 -2.16
N ASP A 156 2.48 -7.30 -2.83
CA ASP A 156 3.60 -7.45 -3.76
C ASP A 156 3.49 -6.47 -4.95
N LEU A 157 2.26 -6.25 -5.46
CA LEU A 157 2.00 -5.32 -6.55
C LEU A 157 2.19 -3.87 -6.11
N GLY A 158 1.75 -3.51 -4.91
CA GLY A 158 1.95 -2.19 -4.30
C GLY A 158 3.44 -1.86 -4.16
N VAL A 159 4.24 -2.76 -3.58
CA VAL A 159 5.70 -2.61 -3.49
C VAL A 159 6.33 -2.42 -4.87
N ALA A 160 5.98 -3.27 -5.84
CA ALA A 160 6.52 -3.17 -7.20
C ALA A 160 6.09 -1.88 -7.91
N ALA A 161 4.88 -1.38 -7.63
CA ALA A 161 4.35 -0.14 -8.15
C ALA A 161 5.11 1.08 -7.62
N TYR A 162 5.36 1.16 -6.31
CA TYR A 162 6.14 2.25 -5.73
C TYR A 162 7.58 2.26 -6.25
N ASN A 163 8.23 1.09 -6.27
CA ASN A 163 9.60 0.96 -6.76
C ASN A 163 9.73 1.34 -8.24
N GLY A 164 8.75 1.00 -9.07
CA GLY A 164 8.78 1.29 -10.50
C GLY A 164 8.31 2.67 -10.88
N ALA A 165 7.36 3.25 -10.13
CA ALA A 165 6.86 4.59 -10.38
C ALA A 165 7.76 5.69 -9.79
N GLY A 166 8.58 5.35 -8.77
CA GLY A 166 9.45 6.31 -8.09
C GLY A 166 10.39 7.10 -9.01
N GLN A 167 10.82 6.50 -10.12
CA GLN A 167 11.67 7.17 -11.13
C GLN A 167 10.98 8.32 -11.87
N TYR A 168 9.64 8.35 -11.88
CA TYR A 168 8.86 9.41 -12.53
C TYR A 168 8.51 10.55 -11.57
N ILE A 169 8.97 10.48 -10.31
CA ILE A 169 8.80 11.54 -9.32
C ILE A 169 10.00 12.49 -9.38
N THR A 170 9.72 13.76 -9.65
CA THR A 170 10.73 14.82 -9.73
C THR A 170 10.87 15.61 -8.42
N SER A 171 9.79 15.76 -7.66
CA SER A 171 9.80 16.39 -6.34
C SER A 171 10.44 15.50 -5.29
N ALA A 172 11.53 15.99 -4.69
CA ALA A 172 12.17 15.32 -3.55
C ALA A 172 11.21 15.09 -2.37
N THR A 173 10.23 15.97 -2.17
CA THR A 173 9.20 15.81 -1.13
C THR A 173 8.32 14.60 -1.41
N TYR A 174 7.86 14.43 -2.65
CA TYR A 174 7.03 13.28 -3.00
C TYR A 174 7.82 11.99 -3.06
N LEU A 175 9.07 12.03 -3.49
CA LEU A 175 9.95 10.87 -3.46
C LEU A 175 10.23 10.41 -2.02
N TYR A 176 10.45 11.36 -1.10
CA TYR A 176 10.58 11.07 0.32
C TYR A 176 9.32 10.39 0.87
N ILE A 177 8.15 10.93 0.56
CA ILE A 177 6.86 10.37 0.99
C ILE A 177 6.67 8.95 0.42
N ALA A 178 6.91 8.74 -0.88
CA ALA A 178 6.82 7.43 -1.52
C ALA A 178 7.76 6.42 -0.85
N GLY A 179 9.00 6.82 -0.54
CA GLY A 179 9.96 6.00 0.19
C GLY A 179 9.52 5.62 1.61
N LYS A 180 8.73 6.46 2.28
CA LYS A 180 8.15 6.14 3.60
C LYS A 180 7.02 5.11 3.50
N ILE A 181 6.17 5.22 2.48
CA ILE A 181 5.01 4.34 2.29
C ILE A 181 5.46 2.97 1.79
N VAL A 182 6.32 2.90 0.77
CA VAL A 182 6.84 1.60 0.28
C VAL A 182 7.55 0.78 1.37
N SER A 183 8.16 1.45 2.36
CA SER A 183 8.72 0.76 3.53
C SER A 183 7.66 0.12 4.44
N VAL A 184 6.44 0.66 4.48
CA VAL A 184 5.29 0.06 5.16
C VAL A 184 4.75 -1.09 4.32
N GLU A 185 4.52 -0.87 3.02
CA GLU A 185 4.04 -1.92 2.10
C GLU A 185 4.96 -3.15 2.08
N ALA A 186 6.27 -2.94 2.08
CA ALA A 186 7.21 -4.06 2.13
C ALA A 186 7.06 -4.91 3.40
N ARG A 187 6.66 -4.31 4.53
CA ARG A 187 6.36 -5.06 5.77
C ARG A 187 5.02 -5.77 5.68
N HIS A 188 4.02 -5.19 5.01
CA HIS A 188 2.75 -5.85 4.74
C HIS A 188 2.95 -7.09 3.85
N ALA A 189 3.67 -6.92 2.73
CA ALA A 189 4.00 -8.02 1.82
C ALA A 189 4.73 -9.15 2.56
N ALA A 190 5.72 -8.81 3.38
CA ALA A 190 6.47 -9.75 4.20
C ALA A 190 5.57 -10.55 5.18
N ILE A 191 4.72 -9.87 5.95
CA ILE A 191 3.89 -10.57 6.94
C ILE A 191 2.79 -11.41 6.28
N ILE A 192 2.21 -10.95 5.18
CA ILE A 192 1.22 -11.72 4.43
C ILE A 192 1.86 -12.97 3.81
N ARG A 193 3.08 -12.87 3.29
CA ARG A 193 3.84 -14.04 2.81
C ARG A 193 4.02 -15.09 3.91
N ASP A 194 4.42 -14.65 5.10
CA ASP A 194 4.59 -15.55 6.25
C ASP A 194 3.27 -16.21 6.68
N LEU A 195 2.15 -15.48 6.63
CA LEU A 195 0.81 -16.04 6.86
C LEU A 195 0.37 -17.06 5.80
N VAL A 196 0.77 -16.87 4.53
CA VAL A 196 0.51 -17.83 3.45
C VAL A 196 1.35 -19.10 3.63
N SER A 197 2.64 -18.92 3.88
CA SER A 197 3.59 -19.99 4.13
C SER A 197 4.71 -19.47 5.02
N GLU A 198 4.88 -20.09 6.18
CA GLU A 198 5.92 -19.72 7.14
C GLU A 198 7.31 -19.73 6.49
N ASN A 199 8.15 -18.78 6.90
CA ASN A 199 9.53 -18.62 6.42
C ASN A 199 9.66 -18.33 4.91
N THR A 200 8.64 -17.77 4.27
CA THR A 200 8.69 -17.34 2.85
C THR A 200 8.87 -15.84 2.65
N PHE A 201 9.30 -15.14 3.72
CA PHE A 201 9.52 -13.69 3.84
C PHE A 201 10.03 -13.01 2.56
N VAL A 202 11.02 -13.60 1.87
CA VAL A 202 11.49 -13.18 0.55
C VAL A 202 11.61 -14.38 -0.38
N GLY A 203 10.88 -14.34 -1.50
CA GLY A 203 10.89 -15.38 -2.53
C GLY A 203 11.58 -14.95 -3.82
N ASN A 204 11.96 -15.95 -4.64
CA ASN A 204 12.56 -15.71 -5.96
C ASN A 204 11.54 -15.17 -7.01
N ASP A 205 10.28 -15.05 -6.60
CA ASP A 205 9.19 -14.41 -7.35
C ASP A 205 9.22 -12.88 -7.26
N ILE A 206 10.00 -12.31 -6.32
CA ILE A 206 10.12 -10.85 -6.14
C ILE A 206 11.57 -10.38 -6.17
N LEU A 207 12.53 -11.24 -5.78
CA LEU A 207 13.94 -10.90 -5.71
C LEU A 207 14.82 -11.94 -6.42
N THR A 208 15.83 -11.48 -7.17
CA THR A 208 16.88 -12.39 -7.64
C THR A 208 17.86 -12.64 -6.50
N ILE A 209 17.67 -13.74 -5.78
CA ILE A 209 18.58 -14.16 -4.70
C ILE A 209 19.79 -14.84 -5.34
N SER A 210 20.96 -14.22 -5.27
CA SER A 210 22.19 -14.69 -5.96
C SER A 210 22.68 -16.08 -5.52
N SER A 211 22.30 -16.56 -4.33
CA SER A 211 22.54 -17.96 -3.90
C SER A 211 21.51 -18.96 -4.46
N ALA A 212 20.36 -18.48 -4.95
CA ALA A 212 19.32 -19.28 -5.59
C ALA A 212 19.29 -18.91 -7.09
N SER A 213 20.17 -19.54 -7.87
CA SER A 213 20.50 -19.29 -9.29
C SER A 213 19.35 -18.99 -10.28
N ASN A 214 18.08 -19.12 -9.93
CA ASN A 214 16.94 -18.87 -10.82
C ASN A 214 15.89 -17.97 -10.13
N SER A 215 15.82 -16.70 -10.53
CA SER A 215 14.59 -15.89 -10.37
C SER A 215 13.47 -16.53 -11.20
N SER A 216 12.28 -16.68 -10.64
CA SER A 216 11.12 -17.18 -11.40
C SER A 216 10.48 -16.08 -12.25
N VAL A 217 10.94 -14.82 -12.12
CA VAL A 217 10.46 -13.71 -12.92
C VAL A 217 11.55 -13.15 -13.85
N ALA A 218 11.23 -13.12 -15.14
CA ALA A 218 12.11 -12.70 -16.22
C ALA A 218 12.42 -11.18 -16.21
N THR A 219 11.54 -10.38 -15.61
CA THR A 219 11.61 -8.92 -15.62
C THR A 219 11.27 -8.38 -14.24
N ASN A 220 12.20 -8.42 -13.29
CA ASN A 220 12.03 -7.65 -12.06
C ASN A 220 12.13 -6.13 -12.31
N ASN A 221 12.32 -5.70 -13.57
CA ASN A 221 12.81 -4.39 -14.05
C ASN A 221 13.93 -3.75 -13.21
N SER A 222 14.47 -4.52 -12.28
CA SER A 222 15.63 -4.26 -11.49
C SER A 222 16.85 -4.53 -12.37
N PRO A 223 17.95 -3.78 -12.18
CA PRO A 223 19.17 -3.98 -12.94
C PRO A 223 19.57 -5.46 -13.00
N SER A 224 20.00 -5.94 -14.18
CA SER A 224 20.40 -7.34 -14.34
C SER A 224 21.46 -7.74 -13.31
N GLY A 225 21.27 -8.90 -12.67
CA GLY A 225 22.17 -9.38 -11.60
C GLY A 225 22.04 -8.64 -10.26
N SER A 226 21.07 -7.75 -10.10
CA SER A 226 20.78 -7.12 -8.81
C SER A 226 19.89 -7.99 -7.93
N SER A 227 20.17 -8.00 -6.62
CA SER A 227 19.28 -8.53 -5.58
C SER A 227 18.35 -7.42 -5.04
N LEU A 228 17.85 -6.58 -5.94
CA LEU A 228 16.93 -5.48 -5.65
C LEU A 228 15.49 -5.90 -5.92
N GLU A 229 14.58 -5.36 -5.11
CA GLU A 229 13.15 -5.69 -5.10
C GLU A 229 12.55 -5.55 -6.50
N ARG A 230 11.51 -6.34 -6.79
CA ARG A 230 10.75 -6.21 -8.03
C ARG A 230 10.25 -4.77 -8.18
N SER A 231 10.35 -4.30 -9.41
CA SER A 231 9.91 -2.99 -9.87
C SER A 231 9.08 -3.19 -11.13
N MET A 232 7.90 -2.59 -11.21
CA MET A 232 7.01 -2.71 -12.37
C MET A 232 6.70 -1.33 -12.93
N SER A 233 6.74 -1.20 -14.25
CA SER A 233 6.26 0.03 -14.90
C SER A 233 4.78 0.24 -14.58
N PRO A 234 4.30 1.51 -14.55
CA PRO A 234 2.88 1.78 -14.34
C PRO A 234 1.96 0.97 -15.26
N SER A 235 2.36 0.78 -16.53
CA SER A 235 1.61 -0.03 -17.50
C SER A 235 1.50 -1.51 -17.12
N GLU A 236 2.57 -2.10 -16.59
CA GLU A 236 2.54 -3.50 -16.12
C GLU A 236 1.66 -3.63 -14.87
N VAL A 237 1.71 -2.65 -13.96
CA VAL A 237 0.89 -2.67 -12.74
C VAL A 237 -0.58 -2.56 -13.07
N VAL A 238 -0.99 -1.60 -13.93
CA VAL A 238 -2.41 -1.44 -14.24
C VAL A 238 -2.98 -2.58 -15.07
N ALA A 239 -2.16 -3.33 -15.79
CA ALA A 239 -2.61 -4.57 -16.43
C ALA A 239 -3.15 -5.56 -15.39
N THR A 240 -2.53 -5.63 -14.21
CA THR A 240 -3.02 -6.44 -13.08
C THR A 240 -4.14 -5.72 -12.32
N ALA A 241 -3.96 -4.47 -11.90
CA ALA A 241 -4.94 -3.75 -11.08
C ALA A 241 -6.30 -3.62 -11.78
N ASN A 242 -6.33 -3.41 -13.10
CA ASN A 242 -7.58 -3.29 -13.87
C ASN A 242 -8.40 -4.59 -13.93
N THR A 243 -7.83 -5.74 -13.56
CA THR A 243 -8.60 -6.98 -13.42
C THR A 243 -9.50 -6.98 -12.19
N PHE A 244 -9.20 -6.13 -11.20
CA PHE A 244 -9.96 -5.97 -9.95
C PHE A 244 -10.77 -4.68 -9.90
N LEU A 245 -10.93 -3.99 -11.03
CA LEU A 245 -11.70 -2.75 -11.15
C LEU A 245 -12.87 -2.95 -12.10
N ALA A 246 -14.03 -2.42 -11.72
CA ALA A 246 -15.20 -2.40 -12.59
C ALA A 246 -14.99 -1.47 -13.79
N ASP A 247 -15.77 -1.68 -14.86
CA ASP A 247 -15.80 -0.74 -15.99
C ASP A 247 -16.19 0.67 -15.49
N GLY A 248 -15.56 1.71 -16.05
CA GLY A 248 -15.67 3.08 -15.53
C GLY A 248 -14.71 3.39 -14.37
N SER A 249 -14.05 2.40 -13.78
CA SER A 249 -13.01 2.59 -12.75
C SER A 249 -11.63 2.09 -13.16
N LYS A 250 -11.49 1.42 -14.31
CA LYS A 250 -10.20 0.98 -14.85
C LYS A 250 -9.28 2.16 -15.12
N LEU A 251 -8.00 2.01 -14.80
CA LEU A 251 -7.00 3.07 -14.83
C LEU A 251 -6.34 3.20 -16.20
N ASP A 252 -6.10 4.44 -16.60
CA ASP A 252 -5.23 4.84 -17.71
C ASP A 252 -4.02 5.60 -17.15
N VAL A 253 -2.83 5.01 -17.32
CA VAL A 253 -1.53 5.52 -16.85
C VAL A 253 -0.62 5.98 -17.99
N SER A 254 -1.16 6.15 -19.20
CA SER A 254 -0.40 6.54 -20.39
C SER A 254 0.31 7.90 -20.27
N GLY A 255 -0.06 8.71 -19.28
CA GLY A 255 0.56 9.99 -18.94
C GLY A 255 1.79 9.91 -18.01
N ILE A 256 2.10 8.76 -17.41
CA ILE A 256 3.29 8.57 -16.56
C ILE A 256 4.43 8.02 -17.44
N LYS A 257 5.41 8.87 -17.74
CA LYS A 257 6.55 8.61 -18.64
C LYS A 257 7.77 9.39 -18.22
#